data_AF-A0A3R9JX17-F1
#
_entry.id   AF-A0A3R9JX17-F1
#
_cell.length_a   1.000
_cell.length_b   1.000
_cell.length_c   1.000
_cell.angle_alpha   90.00
_cell.angle_beta   90.00
_cell.angle_gamma   90.00
#
_symmetry.space_group_name_H-M   'P 1'
#
loop_
_entity.id
_entity.type
_entity.pdbx_description
1 polymer ?
#
loop_
_entity_poly.entity_id
_entity_poly.type
_entity_poly.pdbx_seq_one_letter_code
_entity_poly.pdbx_strand_id
1 'polypeptide(L)'
;MAYSKSLAQQIRTILATELSPRVFEEEVEEKKMFGGLAFMVRGKMTVTVSSRGQELVMVRIGKELEKQVLPKNGASVTVMKGRLYHGYIDLDGEAQKELSYWIKLALAYNQEMAQQDKK
;
A
#
# COMPACT_ATOMS: atom_id res chain seq x y z
N MET A 1 -16.56 7.91 -6.85
CA MET A 1 -15.28 7.67 -7.56
C MET A 1 -15.13 6.17 -7.75
N ALA A 2 -14.83 5.73 -8.97
CA ALA A 2 -14.68 4.32 -9.30
C ALA A 2 -13.21 3.91 -9.12
N TYR A 3 -12.94 2.95 -8.25
CA TYR A 3 -11.66 2.24 -8.18
C TYR A 3 -11.81 0.87 -8.85
N SER A 4 -10.69 0.28 -9.28
CA SER A 4 -10.71 -1.06 -9.87
C SER A 4 -11.08 -2.11 -8.81
N LYS A 5 -12.25 -2.72 -8.97
CA LYS A 5 -12.76 -3.76 -8.06
C LYS A 5 -11.90 -5.03 -8.10
N SER A 6 -11.34 -5.36 -9.26
CA SER A 6 -10.46 -6.53 -9.43
C SER A 6 -9.15 -6.34 -8.67
N LEU A 7 -8.50 -5.18 -8.79
CA LEU A 7 -7.31 -4.84 -8.00
C LEU A 7 -7.60 -4.87 -6.49
N ALA A 8 -8.72 -4.28 -6.08
CA ALA A 8 -9.13 -4.31 -4.67
C ALA A 8 -9.31 -5.75 -4.17
N GLN A 9 -9.89 -6.63 -4.98
CA GLN A 9 -10.05 -8.04 -4.63
C GLN A 9 -8.71 -8.77 -4.55
N GLN A 10 -7.79 -8.51 -5.48
CA GLN A 10 -6.45 -9.09 -5.46
C GLN A 10 -5.68 -8.67 -4.19
N ILE A 11 -5.77 -7.40 -3.80
CA ILE A 11 -5.16 -6.91 -2.55
C ILE A 11 -5.76 -7.62 -1.33
N ARG A 12 -7.09 -7.80 -1.26
CA ARG A 12 -7.71 -8.57 -0.17
C ARG A 12 -7.15 -9.98 -0.07
N THR A 13 -7.03 -10.68 -1.20
CA THR A 13 -6.47 -12.04 -1.22
C THR A 13 -5.02 -12.05 -0.75
N ILE A 14 -4.19 -11.09 -1.18
CA ILE A 14 -2.80 -10.99 -0.71
C ILE A 14 -2.77 -10.73 0.80
N LEU A 15 -3.54 -9.76 1.30
CA LEU A 15 -3.59 -9.46 2.73
C LEU A 15 -4.05 -10.66 3.56
N ALA A 16 -5.06 -11.40 3.11
CA ALA A 16 -5.54 -12.62 3.77
C ALA A 16 -4.49 -13.76 3.77
N THR A 17 -3.57 -13.75 2.81
CA THR A 17 -2.48 -14.75 2.72
C THR A 17 -1.30 -14.38 3.59
N GLU A 18 -0.95 -13.09 3.64
CA GLU A 18 0.25 -12.60 4.32
C GLU A 18 0.04 -12.30 5.81
N LEU A 19 -1.19 -11.99 6.22
CA LEU A 19 -1.54 -11.71 7.61
C LEU A 19 -2.07 -12.97 8.30
N SER A 20 -1.87 -13.05 9.62
CA SER A 20 -2.56 -14.09 10.40
C SER A 20 -4.08 -13.85 10.36
N PRO A 21 -4.92 -14.91 10.45
CA PRO A 21 -6.37 -14.76 10.38
C PRO A 21 -6.92 -13.73 11.36
N ARG A 22 -6.40 -13.72 12.59
CA ARG A 22 -6.80 -12.76 13.63
C ARG A 22 -6.51 -11.31 13.22
N VAL A 23 -5.31 -11.03 12.69
CA VAL A 23 -4.95 -9.66 12.28
C VAL A 23 -5.78 -9.25 11.06
N PHE A 24 -6.01 -10.18 10.13
CA PHE A 24 -6.83 -9.90 8.96
C PHE A 24 -8.28 -9.55 9.32
N GLU A 25 -8.87 -10.27 10.28
CA GLU A 25 -10.27 -10.06 10.69
C GLU A 25 -10.45 -8.85 11.64
N GLU A 26 -9.54 -8.66 12.60
CA GLU A 26 -9.70 -7.65 13.66
C GLU A 26 -9.03 -6.30 13.33
N GLU A 27 -7.97 -6.29 12.52
CA GLU A 27 -7.10 -5.12 12.36
C GLU A 27 -6.99 -4.60 10.92
N VAL A 28 -7.67 -5.21 9.95
CA VAL A 28 -7.75 -4.71 8.57
C VAL A 28 -9.04 -3.93 8.37
N GLU A 29 -8.92 -2.67 7.92
CA GLU A 29 -10.06 -1.81 7.62
C GLU A 29 -9.97 -1.25 6.21
N GLU A 30 -11.11 -1.17 5.53
CA GLU A 30 -11.21 -0.52 4.23
C GLU A 30 -11.77 0.90 4.37
N LYS A 31 -11.04 1.90 3.87
CA LYS A 31 -11.45 3.31 3.93
C LYS A 31 -11.43 3.95 2.55
N LYS A 32 -12.49 4.69 2.23
CA LYS A 32 -12.54 5.53 1.02
C LYS A 32 -11.70 6.78 1.24
N MET A 33 -10.48 6.78 0.72
CA MET A 33 -9.54 7.91 0.86
C MET A 33 -8.51 7.89 -0.29
N PHE A 34 -7.72 8.96 -0.41
CA PHE A 34 -6.70 9.10 -1.47
C PHE A 34 -7.24 8.87 -2.89
N GLY A 35 -8.49 9.27 -3.13
CA GLY A 35 -9.16 9.12 -4.42
C GLY A 35 -9.46 7.66 -4.78
N GLY A 36 -9.59 6.75 -3.82
CA GLY A 36 -9.88 5.35 -4.07
C GLY A 36 -10.21 4.57 -2.81
N LEU A 37 -9.77 3.31 -2.75
CA LEU A 37 -9.97 2.41 -1.61
C LEU A 37 -8.64 2.09 -0.95
N ALA A 38 -8.46 2.55 0.29
CA ALA A 38 -7.30 2.28 1.11
C ALA A 38 -7.56 1.10 2.06
N PHE A 39 -6.55 0.26 2.21
CA PHE A 39 -6.49 -0.80 3.20
C PHE A 39 -5.59 -0.34 4.34
N MET A 40 -6.21 -0.21 5.50
CA MET A 40 -5.56 0.05 6.77
C MET A 40 -5.24 -1.29 7.42
N VAL A 41 -4.08 -1.40 8.05
CA VAL A 41 -3.69 -2.56 8.85
C VAL A 41 -3.17 -2.01 10.17
N ARG A 42 -3.69 -2.49 11.32
CA ARG A 42 -3.34 -1.96 12.66
C ARG A 42 -3.57 -0.45 12.77
N GLY A 43 -4.65 0.05 12.18
CA GLY A 43 -4.98 1.48 12.15
C GLY A 43 -4.10 2.35 11.25
N LYS A 44 -3.10 1.78 10.54
CA LYS A 44 -2.17 2.53 9.68
C LYS A 44 -2.40 2.16 8.21
N MET A 45 -2.35 3.16 7.31
CA MET A 45 -2.52 2.90 5.88
C MET A 45 -1.34 2.11 5.32
N THR A 46 -1.63 1.02 4.61
CA THR A 46 -0.64 0.11 4.03
C THR A 46 -0.64 0.18 2.50
N VAL A 47 -1.81 0.05 1.88
CA VAL A 47 -1.96 0.03 0.41
C VAL A 47 -3.27 0.70 0.00
N THR A 48 -3.30 1.34 -1.16
CA THR A 48 -4.48 1.98 -1.73
C THR A 48 -4.61 1.67 -3.21
N VAL A 49 -5.80 1.30 -3.66
CA VAL A 49 -6.17 1.33 -5.09
C VAL A 49 -6.63 2.75 -5.41
N SER A 50 -5.80 3.52 -6.10
CA SER A 50 -6.10 4.91 -6.44
C SER A 50 -6.74 5.03 -7.82
N SER A 51 -7.72 5.92 -7.96
CA SER A 51 -8.25 6.34 -9.27
C SER A 51 -7.64 7.65 -9.78
N ARG A 52 -6.57 8.15 -9.12
CA ARG A 52 -5.94 9.45 -9.42
C ARG A 52 -5.02 9.44 -10.65
N GLY A 53 -5.28 8.55 -11.62
CA GLY A 53 -4.45 8.31 -12.81
C GLY A 53 -4.80 6.98 -13.46
N GLN A 54 -3.90 6.45 -14.30
CA GLN A 54 -4.01 5.08 -14.83
C GLN A 54 -3.80 4.08 -13.69
N GLU A 55 -4.90 3.60 -13.08
CA GLU A 55 -4.97 2.45 -12.14
C GLU A 55 -3.78 2.28 -11.18
N LEU A 56 -3.35 3.36 -10.51
CA LEU A 56 -2.17 3.32 -9.65
C LEU A 56 -2.47 2.65 -8.31
N VAL A 57 -1.59 1.73 -7.91
CA VAL A 57 -1.53 1.24 -6.54
C VAL A 57 -0.53 2.08 -5.76
N MET A 58 -0.96 2.67 -4.66
CA MET A 58 -0.06 3.37 -3.75
C MET A 58 0.24 2.47 -2.55
N VAL A 59 1.51 2.27 -2.20
CA VAL A 59 1.94 1.51 -1.01
C VAL A 59 2.79 2.36 -0.07
N ARG A 60 2.67 2.12 1.23
CA ARG A 60 3.48 2.78 2.25
C ARG A 60 4.60 1.84 2.73
N ILE A 61 5.85 2.19 2.42
CA ILE A 61 7.02 1.36 2.70
C ILE A 61 8.08 2.04 3.58
N GLY A 62 7.88 3.33 3.90
CA GLY A 62 8.84 4.10 4.70
C GLY A 62 9.99 4.67 3.87
N LYS A 63 10.64 5.72 4.41
CA LYS A 63 11.62 6.54 3.67
C LYS A 63 12.93 5.81 3.38
N GLU A 64 13.39 4.96 4.29
CA GLU A 64 14.62 4.18 4.13
C GLU A 64 14.48 3.12 3.03
N LEU A 65 13.33 2.46 2.96
CA LEU A 65 13.10 1.43 1.95
C LEU A 65 12.76 2.04 0.58
N GLU A 66 12.07 3.19 0.54
CA GLU A 66 11.83 3.96 -0.69
C GLU A 66 13.11 4.12 -1.51
N LYS A 67 14.19 4.61 -0.90
CA LYS A 67 15.47 4.85 -1.59
C LYS A 67 16.04 3.59 -2.26
N GLN A 68 15.77 2.41 -1.70
CA GLN A 68 16.28 1.13 -2.19
C GLN A 68 15.44 0.59 -3.35
N VAL A 69 14.16 0.91 -3.40
CA VAL A 69 13.22 0.34 -4.38
C VAL A 69 12.92 1.28 -5.56
N LEU A 70 13.21 2.58 -5.45
CA LEU A 70 13.07 3.53 -6.57
C LEU A 70 13.87 3.15 -7.84
N PRO A 71 15.00 2.41 -7.77
CA PRO A 71 15.64 1.90 -8.99
C PRO A 71 14.84 0.80 -9.71
N LYS A 72 13.82 0.19 -9.08
CA LYS A 72 12.97 -0.80 -9.74
C LYS A 72 12.01 -0.12 -10.72
N ASN A 73 11.83 -0.73 -11.89
CA ASN A 73 10.91 -0.23 -12.91
C ASN A 73 9.47 -0.17 -12.39
N GLY A 74 8.78 0.93 -12.72
CA GLY A 74 7.38 1.12 -12.41
C GLY A 74 7.04 1.58 -11.00
N ALA A 75 8.05 1.79 -10.14
CA ALA A 75 7.89 2.39 -8.83
C ALA A 75 8.35 3.86 -8.84
N SER A 76 7.56 4.75 -8.26
CA SER A 76 7.90 6.18 -8.15
C SER A 76 7.40 6.74 -6.84
N VAL A 77 8.04 7.80 -6.33
CA VAL A 77 7.55 8.48 -5.11
C VAL A 77 6.18 9.06 -5.37
N THR A 78 5.23 8.80 -4.47
CA THR A 78 3.87 9.32 -4.61
C THR A 78 3.86 10.85 -4.66
N VAL A 79 3.16 11.41 -5.66
CA VAL A 79 2.94 12.85 -5.78
C VAL A 79 1.49 13.18 -5.43
N MET A 80 1.29 14.03 -4.41
CA MET A 80 -0.04 14.53 -4.07
C MET A 80 -0.07 16.05 -4.11
N LYS A 81 -0.95 16.62 -4.95
CA LYS A 81 -1.12 18.09 -5.09
C LYS A 81 0.22 18.81 -5.34
N GLY A 82 1.07 18.24 -6.19
CA GLY A 82 2.38 18.79 -6.54
C GLY A 82 3.49 18.60 -5.48
N ARG A 83 3.24 17.81 -4.43
CA ARG A 83 4.23 17.53 -3.38
C ARG A 83 4.59 16.05 -3.34
N LEU A 84 5.88 15.76 -3.18
CA LEU A 84 6.40 14.40 -2.96
C LEU A 84 6.06 13.93 -1.55
N TYR A 85 5.47 12.74 -1.45
CA TYR A 85 5.13 12.07 -0.21
C TYR A 85 6.11 10.94 0.07
N HIS A 86 7.28 11.29 0.61
CA HIS A 86 8.31 10.31 0.95
C HIS A 86 7.82 9.25 1.96
N GLY A 87 8.19 8.00 1.70
CA GLY A 87 7.72 6.79 2.36
C GLY A 87 6.49 6.17 1.70
N TYR A 88 5.97 6.78 0.65
CA TYR A 88 4.86 6.30 -0.16
C TYR A 88 5.29 6.23 -1.61
N ILE A 89 5.01 5.11 -2.27
CA ILE A 89 5.31 4.93 -3.68
C ILE A 89 4.05 4.58 -4.46
N ASP A 90 3.96 5.12 -5.67
CA ASP A 90 2.96 4.76 -6.68
C ASP A 90 3.56 3.69 -7.60
N LEU A 91 2.77 2.65 -7.84
CA LEU A 91 3.09 1.49 -8.68
C LEU A 91 2.27 1.57 -9.97
N ASP A 92 2.96 1.60 -11.10
CA ASP A 92 2.33 1.49 -12.42
C ASP A 92 2.04 0.01 -12.79
N GLY A 93 1.58 -0.22 -14.02
CA GLY A 93 1.26 -1.56 -14.51
C GLY A 93 2.43 -2.54 -14.53
N GLU A 94 3.68 -2.07 -14.65
CA GLU A 94 4.86 -2.93 -14.61
C GLU A 94 5.13 -3.38 -13.17
N ALA A 95 5.19 -2.43 -12.23
CA ALA A 95 5.43 -2.76 -10.82
C ALA A 95 4.29 -3.58 -10.21
N GLN A 96 3.05 -3.39 -10.67
CA GLN A 96 1.89 -4.18 -10.25
C GLN A 96 1.98 -5.66 -10.62
N LYS A 97 2.83 -6.07 -11.58
CA LYS A 97 3.09 -7.51 -11.83
C LYS A 97 3.68 -8.19 -10.61
N GLU A 98 4.42 -7.45 -9.77
CA GLU A 98 4.99 -7.92 -8.50
C GLU A 98 4.18 -7.43 -7.28
N LEU A 99 2.86 -7.21 -7.41
CA LEU A 99 2.05 -6.59 -6.34
C LEU A 99 2.20 -7.23 -4.95
N SER A 100 2.33 -8.57 -4.89
CA SER A 100 2.56 -9.28 -3.61
C SER A 100 3.87 -8.85 -2.94
N TYR A 101 4.95 -8.68 -3.71
CA TYR A 101 6.24 -8.20 -3.19
C TYR A 101 6.08 -6.81 -2.55
N TRP A 102 5.42 -5.88 -3.23
CA TRP A 102 5.21 -4.53 -2.72
C TRP A 102 4.35 -4.48 -1.46
N ILE A 103 3.28 -5.29 -1.41
CA ILE A 103 2.42 -5.39 -0.21
C ILE A 103 3.20 -5.99 0.96
N LYS A 104 4.06 -6.98 0.74
CA LYS A 104 4.94 -7.53 1.79
C LYS A 104 5.84 -6.46 2.39
N LEU A 105 6.48 -5.63 1.56
CA LEU A 105 7.29 -4.52 2.05
C LEU A 105 6.47 -3.55 2.90
N ALA A 106 5.25 -3.23 2.45
CA ALA A 106 4.36 -2.34 3.18
C ALA A 106 3.88 -2.94 4.51
N LEU A 107 3.62 -4.25 4.56
CA LEU A 107 3.24 -4.98 5.77
C LEU A 107 4.40 -5.08 6.78
N ALA A 108 5.62 -5.30 6.31
CA ALA A 108 6.82 -5.29 7.15
C ALA A 108 7.00 -3.93 7.82
N TYR A 109 6.92 -2.85 7.03
CA TYR A 109 7.00 -1.48 7.57
C TYR A 109 5.82 -1.17 8.52
N ASN A 110 4.60 -1.62 8.20
CA ASN A 110 3.44 -1.48 9.07
C ASN A 110 3.65 -2.14 10.44
N GLN A 111 4.26 -3.34 10.46
CA GLN A 111 4.57 -4.06 11.69
C GLN A 111 5.60 -3.33 12.54
N GLU A 112 6.67 -2.82 11.94
CA GLU A 112 7.67 -1.99 12.64
C GLU A 112 7.04 -0.75 13.27
N MET A 113 6.20 -0.05 12.49
CA MET A 113 5.45 1.10 12.97
C MET A 113 4.52 0.73 14.14
N ALA A 114 3.83 -0.41 14.10
CA ALA A 114 2.91 -0.82 15.17
C ALA A 114 3.65 -1.18 16.48
N GLN A 115 4.91 -1.61 16.40
CA GLN A 115 5.74 -1.88 17.57
C GLN A 115 6.25 -0.59 18.23
N GLN A 116 6.49 0.47 17.44
CA GLN A 116 6.93 1.77 17.96
C GLN A 116 5.84 2.47 18.78
N ASP A 117 4.57 2.35 18.39
CA ASP A 117 3.45 2.98 19.12
C ASP A 117 3.16 2.32 20.49
N LYS A 118 3.72 1.13 20.74
CA LYS A 118 3.56 0.40 22.01
C LYS A 118 4.66 0.71 23.04
N LYS A 119 5.64 1.55 22.68
CA LYS A 119 6.68 2.06 23.57
C LYS A 119 6.33 3.45 24.06
#